data_AF-A0A839Q7W5-F1
#
_entry.id   AF-A0A839Q7W5-F1
#
_cell.length_a   1.000
_cell.length_b   1.000
_cell.length_c   1.000
_cell.angle_alpha   90.00
_cell.angle_beta   90.00
_cell.angle_gamma   90.00
#
_symmetry.space_group_name_H-M   'P 1'
#
loop_
_entity.id
_entity.type
_entity.pdbx_description
1 polymer ?
#
loop_
_entity_poly.entity_id
_entity_poly.type
_entity_poly.pdbx_seq_one_letter_code
_entity_poly.pdbx_strand_id
1 'polypeptide(L)' 'MTVPPDHRDSVLSTEQRDANDCMMICVSRARSPRLLLDL' A
#
# COMPACT_ATOMS: atom_id res chain seq x y z
N MET A 1 12.22 -5.96 -4.37
CA MET A 1 11.27 -6.93 -4.97
C MET A 1 10.03 -6.96 -4.08
N THR A 2 9.35 -5.83 -4.02
CA THR A 2 8.28 -5.54 -3.05
C THR A 2 6.96 -5.69 -3.78
N VAL A 3 6.07 -6.53 -3.24
CA VAL A 3 4.72 -6.68 -3.77
C VAL A 3 3.95 -5.41 -3.37
N PRO A 4 3.20 -4.78 -4.29
CA PRO A 4 2.39 -3.60 -3.98
C PRO A 4 1.40 -3.87 -2.84
N PRO A 5 1.13 -2.91 -1.95
CA PRO A 5 0.06 -3.03 -0.98
C PRO A 5 -1.30 -3.31 -1.64
N ASP A 6 -2.16 -4.02 -0.91
CA ASP A 6 -3.58 -4.14 -1.25
C ASP A 6 -4.30 -2.86 -0.79
N HIS A 7 -4.35 -1.87 -1.68
CA HIS A 7 -5.03 -0.60 -1.46
C HIS A 7 -6.54 -0.78 -1.36
N ARG A 8 -7.08 -0.56 -0.16
CA ARG A 8 -8.53 -0.57 0.12
C ARG A 8 -9.04 0.78 0.60
N ASP A 9 -8.17 1.78 0.60
CA ASP A 9 -8.55 3.13 0.91
C ASP A 9 -9.40 3.74 -0.21
N SER A 10 -10.05 4.85 0.11
CA SER A 10 -10.79 5.70 -0.84
C SER A 10 -10.15 7.09 -0.97
N VAL A 11 -8.96 7.28 -0.40
CA VAL A 11 -8.33 8.60 -0.26
C VAL A 11 -7.26 8.80 -1.34
N LEU A 12 -6.47 7.77 -1.63
CA LEU A 12 -5.47 7.82 -2.69
C LEU A 12 -6.14 7.69 -4.04
N SER A 13 -5.71 8.51 -5.00
CA SER A 13 -6.01 8.34 -6.43
C SER A 13 -5.41 7.05 -6.98
N THR A 14 -5.83 6.65 -8.17
CA THR A 14 -5.28 5.48 -8.86
C THR A 14 -3.78 5.63 -9.07
N GLU A 15 -3.32 6.79 -9.53
CA GLU A 15 -1.92 7.09 -9.79
C GLU A 15 -1.07 6.98 -8.51
N GLN A 16 -1.61 7.41 -7.37
CA GLN A 16 -0.94 7.29 -6.06
C GLN A 16 -0.85 5.83 -5.58
N ARG A 17 -1.89 5.02 -5.81
CA ARG A 17 -1.86 3.59 -5.49
C ARG A 17 -0.86 2.84 -6.37
N ASP A 18 -0.77 3.23 -7.64
CA ASP A 18 0.16 2.63 -8.59
C ASP A 18 1.63 2.98 -8.27
N ALA A 19 1.88 4.13 -7.65
CA ALA A 19 3.22 4.53 -7.18
C ALA A 19 3.73 3.65 -6.01
N ASN A 20 2.84 3.11 -5.17
CA ASN A 20 3.15 2.21 -4.05
C ASN A 20 4.18 2.76 -3.04
N ASP A 21 4.28 4.08 -2.93
CA ASP A 21 5.18 4.80 -2.01
C ASP A 21 4.53 5.11 -0.66
N CYS A 22 3.19 5.09 -0.60
CA CYS A 22 2.41 5.36 0.59
C CYS A 22 1.22 4.39 0.70
N MET A 23 0.80 4.04 1.92
CA MET A 23 -0.40 3.24 2.16
C MET A 23 -1.15 3.70 3.41
N MET A 24 -2.48 3.53 3.42
CA MET A 24 -3.31 3.80 4.61
C MET A 24 -3.33 2.59 5.53
N ILE A 25 -2.49 2.59 6.58
CA ILE A 25 -2.27 1.45 7.49
C ILE A 25 -3.53 0.94 8.21
N CYS A 26 -4.56 1.79 8.36
CA CYS A 26 -5.80 1.42 9.05
C CYS A 26 -6.72 0.52 8.22
N VAL A 27 -6.57 0.49 6.90
CA VAL A 27 -7.48 -0.19 5.97
C VAL A 27 -6.78 -0.99 4.87
N SER A 28 -5.55 -0.61 4.51
CA SER A 28 -4.76 -1.29 3.49
C SER A 28 -4.13 -2.56 4.04
N ARG A 29 -3.76 -3.50 3.16
CA ARG A 29 -3.12 -4.77 3.54
C ARG A 29 -1.86 -5.04 2.74
N ALA A 30 -1.08 -6.03 3.17
CA ALA A 30 0.02 -6.56 2.36
C ALA A 30 -0.49 -7.70 1.47
N ARG A 31 -0.05 -7.73 0.20
CA ARG A 31 -0.24 -8.89 -0.70
C ARG A 31 0.80 -9.99 -0.48
N SER A 32 1.84 -9.68 0.28
CA SER A 32 2.92 -10.59 0.69
C SER A 32 2.81 -10.93 2.18
N PRO A 33 3.45 -12.04 2.64
CA PRO A 33 3.54 -12.37 4.06
C PRO A 33 4.35 -11.37 4.91
N ARG A 34 5.19 -10.55 4.26
CA ARG A 34 6.05 -9.54 4.89
C ARG A 34 5.99 -8.24 4.10
N LEU A 35 5.89 -7.13 4.80
CA LEU A 35 5.91 -5.78 4.27
C LEU A 35 6.90 -4.94 5.07
N LEU A 36 7.78 -4.22 4.39
CA LEU A 36 8.71 -3.28 5.00
C LEU A 36 8.08 -1.89 4.97
N LEU A 37 8.05 -1.23 6.13
CA LEU A 37 7.58 0.15 6.27
C LEU A 37 8.73 1.00 6.79
N ASP A 38 8.86 2.20 6.24
CA ASP A 38 9.73 3.25 6.77
C ASP A 38 8.90 4.08 7.75
N LEU A 39 9.12 3.86 9.05
CA LEU A 39 8.37 4.48 10.15
C LEU A 39 9.27 5.38 10.98
#